data_AF-A0A8T7I2K8-F1
#
_entry.id   AF-A0A8T7I2K8-F1
#
_cell.length_a   1.000
_cell.length_b   1.000
_cell.length_c   1.000
_cell.angle_alpha   90.00
_cell.angle_beta   90.00
_cell.angle_gamma   90.00
#
_symmetry.space_group_name_H-M   'P 1'
#
loop_
_entity.id
_entity.type
_entity.pdbx_description
1 polymer ?
#
loop_
_entity_poly.entity_id
_entity_poly.type
_entity_poly.pdbx_seq_one_letter_code
_entity_poly.pdbx_strand_id
1 'polypeptide(L)'
;MSFKSFFNRLTGQAQSTTESEQSTAPSGGFGELGVEKLKAVINEVTAAFPLFERAGFAIDEVQVEIGLAPKLMPRFRHVKDISVEEQQAIIDEASSKQLIQFMLISLFKSSKMKNLIQDPKLDFHAIEIDLTATPSVRGIFKAVSHSERIVRIGDHDLH
;
A
#
# COMPACT_ATOMS: atom_id res chain seq x y z
N MET A 1 0.82 11.36 -17.11
CA MET A 1 2.14 10.77 -16.77
C MET A 1 2.02 9.25 -16.71
N SER A 2 3.01 8.52 -17.23
CA SER A 2 3.01 7.04 -17.26
C SER A 2 3.56 6.44 -15.96
N PHE A 3 3.02 5.31 -15.52
CA PHE A 3 3.47 4.57 -14.33
C PHE A 3 4.97 4.23 -14.40
N LYS A 4 5.47 3.90 -15.60
CA LYS A 4 6.88 3.62 -15.87
C LYS A 4 7.77 4.85 -15.67
N SER A 5 7.30 6.04 -16.07
CA SER A 5 8.04 7.30 -15.92
C SER A 5 8.10 7.80 -14.46
N PHE A 6 7.05 7.50 -13.68
CA PHE A 6 7.03 7.79 -12.24
C PHE A 6 8.01 6.87 -11.49
N PHE A 7 8.03 5.58 -11.85
CA PHE A 7 8.89 4.59 -11.20
C PHE A 7 10.39 4.80 -11.48
N ASN A 8 10.75 5.13 -12.73
CA ASN A 8 12.14 5.42 -13.09
C ASN A 8 12.74 6.63 -12.33
N ARG A 9 11.90 7.55 -11.83
CA ARG A 9 12.34 8.68 -11.00
C ARG A 9 12.58 8.27 -9.54
N LEU A 10 11.84 7.30 -9.02
CA LEU A 10 12.00 6.77 -7.66
C LEU A 10 13.28 5.93 -7.52
N THR A 11 13.66 5.19 -8.56
CA THR A 11 14.83 4.29 -8.52
C THR A 11 16.16 4.96 -8.82
N GLY A 12 16.21 6.30 -8.93
CA GLY A 12 17.43 7.10 -9.04
C GLY A 12 18.62 6.40 -9.69
N GLN A 13 18.59 6.18 -11.02
CA GLN A 13 19.80 5.81 -11.74
C GLN A 13 20.74 7.02 -11.77
N ALA A 14 21.52 7.18 -10.70
CA ALA A 14 22.75 7.95 -10.73
C ALA A 14 23.79 7.14 -11.51
N GLN A 15 24.26 7.69 -12.62
CA GLN A 15 25.48 7.24 -13.27
C GLN A 15 26.64 7.46 -12.30
N SER A 16 27.31 6.39 -11.89
CA SER A 16 28.65 6.48 -11.29
C SER A 16 29.64 5.76 -12.20
N THR A 17 30.57 6.56 -12.70
CA THR A 17 31.79 6.22 -13.41
C THR A 17 32.62 5.18 -12.66
N THR A 18 33.19 4.26 -13.42
CA THR A 18 34.12 3.21 -13.04
C THR A 18 35.40 3.79 -12.45
N GLU A 19 35.75 3.39 -11.23
CA GLU A 19 37.14 3.32 -10.76
C GLU A 19 37.24 2.21 -9.71
N SER A 20 38.23 1.34 -9.91
CA SER A 20 38.47 0.09 -9.20
C SER A 20 39.34 0.30 -7.96
N GLU A 21 38.96 -0.25 -6.81
CA GLU A 21 39.89 -0.49 -5.70
C GLU A 21 39.47 -1.71 -4.86
N GLN A 22 40.44 -2.58 -4.60
CA GLN A 22 40.34 -3.80 -3.77
C GLN A 22 39.88 -3.47 -2.35
N SER A 23 38.94 -4.23 -1.78
CA SER A 23 38.71 -4.23 -0.34
C SER A 23 38.01 -5.50 0.13
N THR A 24 38.40 -5.90 1.34
CA THR A 24 38.02 -7.07 2.13
C THR A 24 36.52 -7.37 2.15
N ALA A 25 36.17 -8.67 2.21
CA ALA A 25 34.79 -9.11 2.31
C ALA A 25 34.07 -8.43 3.50
N PRO A 26 32.94 -7.73 3.28
CA PRO A 26 32.20 -7.09 4.35
C PRO A 26 31.34 -8.12 5.08
N SER A 27 31.89 -8.72 6.13
CA SER A 27 31.12 -9.40 7.17
C SER A 27 30.55 -8.34 8.12
N GLY A 28 29.35 -7.80 7.85
CA GLY A 28 28.63 -6.99 8.84
C GLY A 28 27.51 -6.04 8.40
N GLY A 29 27.30 -5.73 7.12
CA GLY A 29 26.48 -4.54 6.75
C GLY A 29 25.05 -4.76 6.21
N PHE A 30 24.69 -5.97 5.76
CA PHE A 30 23.49 -6.14 4.94
C PHE A 30 22.15 -6.16 5.73
N GLY A 31 22.17 -6.60 6.99
CA GLY A 31 20.96 -6.68 7.82
C GLY A 31 20.57 -5.33 8.46
N GLU A 32 21.53 -4.60 9.00
CA GLU A 32 21.28 -3.41 9.82
C GLU A 32 20.84 -2.21 8.98
N LEU A 33 21.48 -1.99 7.82
CA LEU A 33 21.07 -0.97 6.84
C LEU A 33 19.68 -1.25 6.24
N GLY A 34 19.30 -2.53 6.13
CA GLY A 34 17.97 -2.93 5.66
C GLY A 34 16.89 -2.65 6.69
N VAL A 35 17.15 -2.95 7.96
CA VAL A 35 16.21 -2.73 9.07
C VAL A 35 15.98 -1.24 9.32
N GLU A 36 17.01 -0.40 9.31
CA GLU A 36 16.84 1.05 9.51
C GLU A 36 16.03 1.70 8.39
N LYS A 37 16.26 1.30 7.12
CA LYS A 37 15.43 1.74 5.99
C LYS A 37 13.99 1.28 6.15
N LEU A 38 13.76 0.03 6.57
CA LEU A 38 12.43 -0.49 6.82
C LEU A 38 11.71 0.31 7.91
N LYS A 39 12.38 0.64 9.02
CA LYS A 39 11.84 1.51 10.08
C LYS A 39 11.45 2.89 9.53
N ALA A 40 12.28 3.50 8.69
CA ALA A 40 11.96 4.79 8.08
C ALA A 40 10.68 4.72 7.23
N VAL A 41 10.53 3.66 6.42
CA VAL A 41 9.32 3.43 5.61
C VAL A 41 8.10 3.18 6.51
N ILE A 42 8.23 2.37 7.55
CA ILE A 42 7.15 2.14 8.53
C ILE A 42 6.70 3.46 9.15
N ASN A 43 7.64 4.30 9.59
CA ASN A 43 7.34 5.60 10.20
C ASN A 43 6.65 6.54 9.21
N GLU A 44 7.11 6.59 7.95
CA GLU A 44 6.49 7.41 6.91
C GLU A 44 5.04 6.97 6.63
N VAL A 45 4.82 5.66 6.49
CA VAL A 45 3.50 5.07 6.19
C VAL A 45 2.53 5.27 7.36
N THR A 46 2.96 4.96 8.59
CA THR A 46 2.13 5.12 9.80
C THR A 46 1.78 6.57 10.09
N ALA A 47 2.71 7.51 9.87
CA ALA A 47 2.43 8.94 9.99
C ALA A 47 1.40 9.44 8.95
N ALA A 48 1.16 8.69 7.87
CA ALA A 48 0.20 9.02 6.83
C ALA A 48 -1.17 8.34 7.01
N PHE A 49 -1.40 7.56 8.08
CA PHE A 49 -2.68 6.88 8.32
C PHE A 49 -3.91 7.80 8.26
N PRO A 50 -3.91 8.99 8.90
CA PRO A 50 -5.06 9.91 8.81
C PRO A 50 -5.35 10.36 7.37
N LEU A 51 -4.32 10.41 6.51
CA LEU A 51 -4.48 10.79 5.11
C LEU A 51 -5.15 9.66 4.30
N PHE A 52 -4.79 8.40 4.55
CA PHE A 52 -5.45 7.25 3.93
C PHE A 52 -6.92 7.12 4.37
N GLU A 53 -7.23 7.40 5.64
CA GLU A 53 -8.60 7.41 6.15
C GLU A 53 -9.46 8.48 5.46
N ARG A 54 -8.93 9.70 5.32
CA ARG A 54 -9.57 10.78 4.55
C ARG A 54 -9.78 10.40 3.09
N ALA A 55 -8.83 9.65 2.51
CA ALA A 55 -8.91 9.11 1.16
C ALA A 55 -9.96 8.00 1.00
N GLY A 56 -10.62 7.58 2.08
CA GLY A 56 -11.66 6.55 2.04
C GLY A 56 -11.16 5.12 2.26
N PHE A 57 -9.96 4.96 2.82
CA PHE A 57 -9.35 3.65 3.10
C PHE A 57 -9.08 3.47 4.58
N ALA A 58 -9.49 2.34 5.14
CA ALA A 58 -9.04 1.90 6.47
C ALA A 58 -7.81 1.00 6.32
N ILE A 59 -6.87 1.09 7.25
CA ILE A 59 -5.77 0.13 7.37
C ILE A 59 -6.28 -1.06 8.19
N ASP A 60 -6.31 -2.24 7.59
CA ASP A 60 -6.70 -3.46 8.30
C ASP A 60 -5.48 -4.14 8.94
N GLU A 61 -4.32 -4.10 8.27
CA GLU A 61 -3.10 -4.78 8.72
C GLU A 61 -1.85 -4.13 8.14
N VAL A 62 -0.73 -4.23 8.85
CA VAL A 62 0.62 -3.96 8.32
C VAL A 62 1.47 -5.20 8.52
N GLN A 63 1.85 -5.85 7.41
CA GLN A 63 2.75 -7.00 7.46
C GLN A 63 4.19 -6.54 7.28
N VAL A 64 5.09 -7.05 8.13
CA VAL A 64 6.52 -6.79 8.08
C VAL A 64 7.24 -8.12 7.93
N GLU A 65 8.03 -8.26 6.87
CA GLU A 65 8.89 -9.43 6.65
C GLU A 65 10.33 -9.02 6.92
N ILE A 66 11.02 -9.76 7.81
CA ILE A 66 12.44 -9.59 8.10
C ILE A 66 13.20 -10.76 7.46
N GLY A 67 14.32 -10.48 6.80
CA GLY A 67 15.13 -11.48 6.13
C GLY A 67 16.21 -10.83 5.29
N LEU A 68 16.72 -11.56 4.29
CA LEU A 68 17.71 -11.03 3.36
C LEU A 68 17.21 -9.77 2.61
N ALA A 69 15.90 -9.74 2.33
CA ALA A 69 15.22 -8.61 1.72
C ALA A 69 14.00 -8.25 2.59
N PRO A 70 14.13 -7.25 3.50
CA PRO A 70 13.01 -6.83 4.33
C PRO A 70 11.87 -6.24 3.48
N LYS A 71 10.63 -6.42 3.93
CA LYS A 71 9.43 -5.96 3.21
C LYS A 71 8.40 -5.35 4.15
N LEU A 72 7.66 -4.39 3.61
CA LEU A 72 6.48 -3.81 4.24
C LEU A 72 5.30 -3.99 3.29
N MET A 73 4.22 -4.60 3.78
CA MET A 73 3.01 -4.86 3.00
C MET A 73 1.78 -4.40 3.79
N PRO A 74 1.40 -3.11 3.72
CA PRO A 74 0.14 -2.65 4.29
C PRO A 74 -1.06 -3.16 3.49
N ARG A 75 -2.09 -3.56 4.23
CA ARG A 75 -3.39 -3.99 3.71
C ARG A 75 -4.46 -2.97 4.08
N PHE A 76 -5.20 -2.54 3.07
CA PHE A 76 -6.24 -1.53 3.16
C PHE A 76 -7.58 -2.10 2.77
N ARG A 77 -8.64 -1.60 3.39
CA ARG A 77 -10.01 -1.83 2.98
C ARG A 77 -10.63 -0.53 2.50
N HIS A 78 -11.31 -0.60 1.37
CA HIS A 78 -12.03 0.53 0.83
C HIS A 78 -13.33 0.74 1.62
N VAL A 79 -13.48 1.91 2.24
CA VAL A 79 -14.59 2.24 3.14
C VAL A 79 -15.60 3.15 2.46
N LYS A 80 -15.13 4.12 1.68
CA LYS A 80 -16.00 5.08 0.97
C LYS A 80 -15.33 5.60 -0.29
N ASP A 81 -16.15 5.87 -1.29
CA ASP A 81 -15.73 6.65 -2.45
C ASP A 81 -15.68 8.15 -2.10
N ILE A 82 -14.73 8.86 -2.70
CA ILE A 82 -14.59 10.32 -2.62
C ILE A 82 -14.47 10.88 -4.05
N SER A 83 -14.82 12.16 -4.23
CA SER A 83 -14.79 12.83 -5.54
C SER A 83 -13.37 12.91 -6.11
N VAL A 84 -13.26 13.10 -7.43
CA VAL A 84 -11.94 13.19 -8.09
C VAL A 84 -11.18 14.42 -7.61
N GLU A 85 -11.90 15.50 -7.32
CA GLU A 85 -11.38 16.74 -6.76
C GLU A 85 -10.80 16.50 -5.36
N GLU A 86 -11.51 15.77 -4.50
CA GLU A 86 -11.00 15.38 -3.17
C GLU A 86 -9.79 14.46 -3.27
N GLN A 87 -9.79 13.50 -4.21
CA GLN A 87 -8.65 12.61 -4.44
C GLN A 87 -7.40 13.41 -4.79
N GLN A 88 -7.53 14.38 -5.71
CA GLN A 88 -6.40 15.21 -6.13
C GLN A 88 -5.90 16.09 -4.99
N ALA A 89 -6.80 16.72 -4.23
CA ALA A 89 -6.43 17.53 -3.06
C ALA A 89 -5.64 16.74 -2.02
N ILE A 90 -6.04 15.49 -1.76
CA ILE A 90 -5.33 14.60 -0.81
C ILE A 90 -3.96 14.17 -1.35
N ILE A 91 -3.83 13.92 -2.66
CA ILE A 91 -2.54 13.62 -3.30
C ILE A 91 -1.59 14.82 -3.20
N ASP A 92 -2.11 16.04 -3.40
CA ASP A 92 -1.31 17.27 -3.36
C ASP A 92 -0.84 17.61 -1.93
N GLU A 93 -1.63 17.27 -0.91
CA GLU A 93 -1.21 17.35 0.51
C GLU A 93 0.01 16.46 0.81
N ALA A 94 0.17 15.36 0.07
CA ALA A 94 1.34 14.47 0.14
C ALA A 94 2.52 14.93 -0.75
N SER A 95 2.52 16.16 -1.29
CA SER A 95 3.45 16.65 -2.33
C SER A 95 4.95 16.37 -2.11
N SER A 96 5.42 16.32 -0.86
CA SER A 96 6.82 16.01 -0.52
C SER A 96 7.11 14.52 -0.23
N LYS A 97 6.07 13.68 -0.12
CA LYS A 97 6.15 12.26 0.26
C LYS A 97 5.79 11.37 -0.93
N GLN A 98 6.77 11.10 -1.78
CA GLN A 98 6.55 10.38 -3.05
C GLN A 98 5.99 8.97 -2.85
N LEU A 99 6.42 8.28 -1.79
CA LEU A 99 5.88 6.97 -1.42
C LEU A 99 4.39 7.05 -1.09
N ILE A 100 3.99 8.06 -0.31
CA ILE A 100 2.60 8.24 0.09
C ILE A 100 1.72 8.61 -1.12
N GLN A 101 2.19 9.47 -2.02
CA GLN A 101 1.49 9.74 -3.29
C GLN A 101 1.31 8.48 -4.11
N PHE A 102 2.36 7.66 -4.24
CA PHE A 102 2.29 6.38 -4.94
C PHE A 102 1.20 5.49 -4.35
N MET A 103 1.16 5.37 -3.02
CA MET A 103 0.17 4.56 -2.31
C MET A 103 -1.25 5.09 -2.54
N LEU A 104 -1.48 6.40 -2.38
CA LEU A 104 -2.79 7.02 -2.64
C LEU A 104 -3.29 6.78 -4.07
N ILE A 105 -2.44 7.04 -5.07
CA ILE A 105 -2.77 6.81 -6.48
C ILE A 105 -3.07 5.33 -6.73
N SER A 106 -2.31 4.43 -6.10
CA SER A 106 -2.50 2.99 -6.21
C SER A 106 -3.84 2.57 -5.61
N LEU A 107 -4.19 3.06 -4.42
CA LEU A 107 -5.45 2.78 -3.75
C LEU A 107 -6.66 3.24 -4.58
N PHE A 108 -6.64 4.48 -5.09
CA PHE A 108 -7.73 5.00 -5.93
C PHE A 108 -7.93 4.24 -7.24
N LYS A 109 -6.84 3.72 -7.83
CA LYS A 109 -6.92 2.88 -9.03
C LYS A 109 -7.42 1.47 -8.68
N SER A 110 -6.92 0.91 -7.59
CA SER A 110 -7.20 -0.47 -7.20
C SER A 110 -8.57 -0.65 -6.54
N SER A 111 -9.21 0.40 -6.03
CA SER A 111 -10.61 0.32 -5.57
C SER A 111 -11.57 -0.11 -6.70
N LYS A 112 -11.18 0.11 -7.96
CA LYS A 112 -11.94 -0.34 -9.15
C LYS A 112 -11.78 -1.82 -9.44
N MET A 113 -10.83 -2.51 -8.80
CA MET A 113 -10.60 -3.96 -8.97
C MET A 113 -11.79 -4.79 -8.51
N LYS A 114 -12.67 -4.25 -7.65
CA LYS A 114 -13.94 -4.90 -7.27
C LYS A 114 -14.77 -5.37 -8.46
N ASN A 115 -14.62 -4.73 -9.62
CA ASN A 115 -15.36 -5.05 -10.84
C ASN A 115 -14.73 -6.17 -11.67
N LEU A 116 -13.53 -6.65 -11.32
CA LEU A 116 -12.81 -7.69 -12.08
C LEU A 116 -13.40 -9.09 -11.87
N ILE A 117 -13.97 -9.35 -10.70
CA ILE A 117 -14.60 -10.63 -10.35
C ILE A 117 -16.03 -10.33 -9.89
N GLN A 118 -17.00 -10.90 -10.58
CA GLN A 118 -18.43 -10.72 -10.30
C GLN A 118 -19.07 -12.07 -9.91
N ASP A 119 -18.48 -12.75 -8.92
CA ASP A 119 -19.03 -14.00 -8.36
C ASP A 119 -19.69 -13.68 -7.01
N PRO A 120 -20.98 -13.97 -6.81
CA PRO A 120 -21.68 -13.72 -5.54
C PRO A 120 -21.11 -14.49 -4.34
N LYS A 121 -20.21 -15.46 -4.57
CA LYS A 121 -19.48 -16.17 -3.52
C LYS A 121 -18.19 -15.48 -3.11
N LEU A 122 -17.75 -14.44 -3.82
CA LEU A 122 -16.49 -13.73 -3.55
C LEU A 122 -16.75 -12.24 -3.35
N ASP A 123 -16.36 -11.72 -2.19
CA ASP A 123 -16.37 -10.29 -1.92
C ASP A 123 -14.98 -9.69 -2.08
N PHE A 124 -14.91 -8.53 -2.73
CA PHE A 124 -13.70 -7.72 -2.74
C PHE A 124 -13.41 -7.21 -1.34
N HIS A 125 -12.39 -7.79 -0.71
CA HIS A 125 -12.14 -7.64 0.71
C HIS A 125 -11.13 -6.53 1.01
N ALA A 126 -10.00 -6.52 0.30
CA ALA A 126 -8.91 -5.61 0.60
C ALA A 126 -7.99 -5.34 -0.60
N ILE A 127 -7.15 -4.32 -0.46
CA ILE A 127 -6.04 -3.97 -1.34
C ILE A 127 -4.76 -4.10 -0.52
N GLU A 128 -3.79 -4.86 -1.01
CA GLU A 128 -2.46 -4.96 -0.41
C GLU A 128 -1.44 -4.30 -1.32
N ILE A 129 -0.56 -3.49 -0.74
CA ILE A 129 0.53 -2.82 -1.46
C ILE A 129 1.84 -3.42 -0.97
N ASP A 130 2.58 -4.05 -1.86
CA ASP A 130 3.94 -4.53 -1.60
C ASP A 130 4.92 -3.38 -1.84
N LEU A 131 5.62 -2.95 -0.79
CA LEU A 131 6.60 -1.85 -0.81
C LEU A 131 8.05 -2.34 -0.89
N THR A 132 8.31 -3.32 -1.76
CA THR A 132 9.67 -3.73 -2.13
C THR A 132 10.27 -2.83 -3.22
N ALA A 133 11.53 -3.11 -3.59
CA ALA A 133 12.23 -2.40 -4.67
C ALA A 133 11.50 -2.43 -6.02
N THR A 134 10.54 -3.34 -6.22
CA THR A 134 9.59 -3.30 -7.33
C THR A 134 8.19 -3.43 -6.74
N PRO A 135 7.47 -2.32 -6.53
CA PRO A 135 6.23 -2.34 -5.81
C PRO A 135 5.14 -2.99 -6.65
N SER A 136 4.21 -3.65 -5.97
CA SER A 136 3.04 -4.26 -6.60
C SER A 136 1.79 -3.98 -5.80
N VAL A 137 0.64 -4.01 -6.46
CA VAL A 137 -0.66 -3.80 -5.83
C VAL A 137 -1.55 -4.99 -6.16
N ARG A 138 -2.18 -5.57 -5.14
CA ARG A 138 -2.98 -6.77 -5.26
C ARG A 138 -4.36 -6.54 -4.65
N GLY A 139 -5.40 -7.00 -5.35
CA GLY A 139 -6.76 -7.05 -4.82
C GLY A 139 -7.00 -8.42 -4.19
N ILE A 140 -7.54 -8.44 -2.97
CA ILE A 140 -7.86 -9.65 -2.22
C ILE A 140 -9.36 -9.85 -2.27
N PHE A 141 -9.79 -11.02 -2.75
CA PHE A 141 -11.17 -11.47 -2.71
C PHE A 141 -11.31 -12.60 -1.69
N LYS A 142 -12.37 -12.58 -0.88
CA LYS A 142 -12.64 -13.62 0.12
C LYS A 142 -13.99 -14.26 -0.14
N ALA A 143 -14.11 -15.54 0.23
CA ALA A 143 -15.39 -16.23 0.18
C ALA A 143 -16.39 -15.58 1.15
N VAL A 144 -17.62 -15.36 0.68
CA VAL A 144 -18.71 -14.84 1.51
C VAL A 144 -19.12 -15.95 2.50
N SER A 145 -18.80 -15.77 3.79
CA SER A 145 -19.19 -16.75 4.82
C SER A 145 -20.68 -16.59 5.17
N HIS A 146 -21.41 -17.69 5.28
CA HIS A 146 -22.85 -17.68 5.61
C HIS A 146 -23.17 -17.16 7.02
N SER A 147 -22.18 -17.01 7.91
CA SER A 147 -22.37 -16.63 9.32
C SER A 147 -22.58 -15.13 9.57
N GLU A 148 -22.32 -14.25 8.59
CA GLU A 148 -22.43 -12.79 8.80
C GLU A 148 -23.82 -12.19 8.50
N ARG A 149 -24.78 -12.99 8.02
CA ARG A 149 -26.15 -12.53 7.75
C ARG A 149 -27.09 -12.53 8.96
N ILE A 150 -26.68 -13.10 10.10
CA ILE A 150 -27.60 -13.35 11.23
C ILE A 150 -27.88 -12.09 12.07
N VAL A 151 -27.08 -11.01 11.98
CA VAL A 151 -27.21 -9.87 12.91
C VAL A 151 -28.07 -8.71 12.40
N ARG A 152 -28.60 -8.77 11.16
CA ARG A 152 -29.41 -7.65 10.59
C ARG A 152 -30.93 -7.85 10.58
N ILE A 153 -31.45 -8.84 11.28
CA ILE A 153 -32.90 -9.04 11.46
C ILE A 153 -33.21 -8.92 12.94
N GLY A 154 -33.41 -7.70 13.45
CA GLY A 154 -33.73 -7.53 14.86
C GLY A 154 -34.06 -6.12 15.36
N ASP A 155 -34.17 -5.10 14.50
CA ASP A 155 -34.43 -3.74 14.99
C ASP A 155 -35.49 -2.95 14.21
N HIS A 156 -36.46 -3.66 13.62
CA HIS A 156 -37.72 -3.06 13.22
C HIS A 156 -38.83 -4.10 13.29
N ASP A 157 -39.47 -4.16 14.46
CA ASP A 157 -40.91 -4.36 14.62
C ASP A 157 -41.23 -4.50 16.12
N LEU A 158 -41.36 -3.37 16.82
CA LEU A 158 -42.25 -3.27 17.97
C LEU A 158 -42.91 -1.89 17.97
N HIS A 159 -44.23 -1.97 17.87
CA HIS A 159 -45.30 -0.97 17.97
C HIS A 159 -45.04 0.30 18.78
#